data_AF-A0A6F8ZEI0-F1
#
_entry.id   AF-A0A6F8ZEI0-F1
#
_cell.length_a   1.000
_cell.length_b   1.000
_cell.length_c   1.000
_cell.angle_alpha   90.00
_cell.angle_beta   90.00
_cell.angle_gamma   90.00
#
_symmetry.space_group_name_H-M   'P 1'
#
loop_
_entity.id
_entity.type
_entity.pdbx_description
1 polymer ?
#
loop_
_entity_poly.entity_id
_entity_poly.type
_entity_poly.pdbx_seq_one_letter_code
_entity_poly.pdbx_strand_id
1 'polypeptide(L)'
;MWWALFDNEWRKLWARRGRLLVAGTLALAALTVFATWRGQAAQEANLRQQAALNARALAALRARAAAAPPAQQTLIHEQEAAMAANLVNLEGVPVRQQLQEDRRLARHAPRGQAGALEETVALDRYRLAHGIIRLRPWHTGAWRLAGLVLTGPAILGYALLALGVTADLVAGEVQDGTLSFLFLHGQRRGAIYLAKLATGITAGWGSLAGGSLLTWLGAALLVGTGSPWAPHVVGARLVKVTGSFPPVQPAGPPFPILPQWAFDLWALVLALVAAGVWVAVVLALSRLTRSVTVTLVLGTAGLIGGLFLSLAGWAGLLSPTVHLAPMADWDGSTAGVCGIPAAGLPLGLGVLAGWGLAALAYGWSRFGRLEP
;
A
#
# COMPACT_ATOMS: atom_id res chain seq x y z
N MET A 1 -24.44 -18.33 23.05
CA MET A 1 -23.56 -17.77 24.11
C MET A 1 -22.44 -16.89 23.56
N TRP A 2 -21.60 -17.37 22.64
CA TRP A 2 -20.50 -16.58 22.05
C TRP A 2 -20.96 -15.24 21.43
N TRP A 3 -22.06 -15.25 20.67
CA TRP A 3 -22.61 -14.03 20.06
C TRP A 3 -22.99 -12.94 21.07
N ALA A 4 -23.54 -13.32 22.22
CA ALA A 4 -23.89 -12.37 23.27
C ALA A 4 -22.66 -11.71 23.91
N LEU A 5 -21.55 -12.46 24.03
CA LEU A 5 -20.28 -11.90 24.49
C LEU A 5 -19.70 -10.93 23.47
N PHE A 6 -19.69 -11.31 22.19
CA PHE A 6 -19.24 -10.43 21.11
C PHE A 6 -20.06 -9.14 21.07
N ASP A 7 -21.38 -9.23 21.08
CA ASP A 7 -22.27 -8.07 21.05
C ASP A 7 -22.10 -7.16 22.29
N ASN A 8 -21.83 -7.75 23.46
CA ASN A 8 -21.48 -6.98 24.65
C ASN A 8 -20.16 -6.22 24.50
N GLU A 9 -19.10 -6.89 24.05
CA GLU A 9 -17.80 -6.25 23.82
C GLU A 9 -17.86 -5.18 22.72
N TRP A 10 -18.64 -5.43 21.66
CA TRP A 10 -18.89 -4.48 20.58
C TRP A 10 -19.62 -3.23 21.08
N ARG A 11 -20.68 -3.38 21.88
CA ARG A 11 -21.41 -2.25 22.47
C ARG A 11 -20.54 -1.44 23.42
N LYS A 12 -19.72 -2.10 24.26
CA LYS A 12 -18.73 -1.41 25.12
C LYS A 12 -17.76 -0.59 24.29
N LEU A 13 -17.22 -1.17 23.22
CA LEU A 13 -16.30 -0.49 22.32
C LEU A 13 -16.96 0.75 21.71
N TRP A 14 -18.17 0.61 21.16
CA TRP A 14 -18.90 1.73 20.55
C TRP A 14 -19.22 2.83 21.55
N ALA A 15 -19.67 2.47 22.75
CA ALA A 15 -19.99 3.43 23.80
C ALA A 15 -18.77 4.25 24.24
N ARG A 16 -17.60 3.61 24.37
CA ARG A 16 -16.36 4.27 24.82
C ARG A 16 -15.63 5.00 23.69
N ARG A 17 -15.56 4.40 22.50
CA ARG A 17 -14.60 4.78 21.44
C ARG A 17 -15.21 4.93 20.06
N GLY A 18 -16.49 4.66 19.86
CA GLY A 18 -17.14 4.75 18.55
C GLY A 18 -16.89 6.07 17.83
N ARG A 19 -16.99 7.19 18.57
CA ARG A 19 -16.72 8.53 18.02
C ARG A 19 -15.26 8.71 17.60
N LEU A 20 -14.31 8.22 18.39
CA LEU A 20 -12.88 8.31 18.09
C LEU A 20 -12.50 7.42 16.89
N LEU A 21 -13.09 6.23 16.80
CA LEU A 21 -12.94 5.32 15.67
C LEU A 21 -13.40 5.97 14.35
N VAL A 22 -14.61 6.53 14.36
CA VAL A 22 -15.18 7.22 13.20
C VAL A 22 -14.37 8.46 12.85
N ALA A 23 -14.05 9.31 13.84
CA ALA A 23 -13.27 10.52 13.62
C ALA A 23 -11.85 10.22 13.11
N GLY A 24 -11.18 9.21 13.67
CA GLY A 24 -9.86 8.77 13.23
C GLY A 24 -9.89 8.21 11.80
N THR A 25 -10.88 7.39 11.48
CA THR A 25 -11.08 6.85 10.12
C THR A 25 -11.32 7.98 9.11
N LEU A 26 -12.21 8.93 9.43
CA LEU A 26 -12.47 10.10 8.60
C LEU A 26 -11.23 10.98 8.43
N ALA A 27 -10.48 11.22 9.51
CA ALA A 27 -9.27 12.03 9.48
C ALA A 27 -8.17 11.38 8.61
N LEU A 28 -7.96 10.07 8.73
CA LEU A 28 -7.01 9.33 7.89
C LEU A 28 -7.43 9.35 6.42
N ALA A 29 -8.70 9.11 6.14
CA ALA A 29 -9.22 9.15 4.77
C ALA A 29 -9.08 10.56 4.17
N ALA A 30 -9.47 11.60 4.91
CA ALA A 30 -9.37 13.01 4.48
C ALA A 30 -7.92 13.44 4.29
N LEU A 31 -7.00 13.07 5.20
CA LEU A 31 -5.59 13.37 5.08
C LEU A 31 -4.98 12.71 3.83
N THR A 32 -5.34 11.45 3.56
CA THR A 32 -4.85 10.74 2.37
C THR A 32 -5.38 11.39 1.09
N VAL A 33 -6.68 11.70 1.02
CA VAL A 33 -7.29 12.41 -0.13
C VAL A 33 -6.66 13.79 -0.32
N PHE A 34 -6.44 14.54 0.75
CA PHE A 34 -5.85 15.87 0.69
C PHE A 34 -4.39 15.84 0.24
N ALA A 35 -3.56 14.96 0.82
CA ALA A 35 -2.15 14.84 0.48
C ALA A 35 -1.96 14.45 -0.99
N THR A 36 -2.81 13.55 -1.49
CA THR A 36 -2.75 13.06 -2.86
C THR A 36 -3.25 14.10 -3.85
N TRP A 37 -4.36 14.78 -3.55
CA TRP A 37 -4.85 15.91 -4.34
C TRP A 37 -3.81 17.03 -4.42
N ARG A 38 -3.19 17.41 -3.29
CA ARG A 38 -2.10 18.41 -3.25
C ARG A 38 -0.90 17.96 -4.07
N GLY A 39 -0.50 16.70 -3.94
CA GLY A 39 0.60 16.12 -4.72
C GLY A 39 0.34 16.17 -6.21
N GLN A 40 -0.86 15.80 -6.65
CA GLN A 40 -1.24 15.86 -8.07
C GLN A 40 -1.31 17.31 -8.56
N ALA A 41 -1.92 18.22 -7.81
CA ALA A 41 -1.99 19.63 -8.20
C ALA A 41 -0.58 20.25 -8.35
N ALA A 42 0.34 19.91 -7.45
CA ALA A 42 1.74 20.35 -7.53
C ALA A 42 2.46 19.74 -8.76
N GLN A 43 2.25 18.45 -9.03
CA GLN A 43 2.80 17.81 -10.22
C GLN A 43 2.25 18.44 -11.50
N GLU A 44 0.94 18.66 -11.60
CA GLU A 44 0.32 19.33 -12.75
C GLU A 44 0.87 20.74 -12.96
N ALA A 45 1.06 21.51 -11.88
CA ALA A 45 1.65 22.84 -11.96
C ALA A 45 3.10 22.78 -12.49
N ASN A 46 3.92 21.85 -11.98
CA ASN A 46 5.29 21.65 -12.44
C ASN A 46 5.34 21.23 -13.92
N LEU A 47 4.45 20.33 -14.34
CA LEU A 47 4.37 19.87 -15.74
C LEU A 47 3.94 21.01 -16.68
N ARG A 48 2.98 21.85 -16.25
CA ARG A 48 2.58 23.05 -17.01
C ARG A 48 3.72 24.07 -17.12
N GLN A 49 4.47 24.27 -16.04
CA GLN A 49 5.63 25.16 -16.06
C GLN A 49 6.73 24.62 -16.99
N GLN A 50 7.03 23.32 -16.92
CA GLN A 50 7.97 22.67 -17.85
C GLN A 50 7.49 22.75 -19.30
N ALA A 51 6.21 22.52 -19.57
CA ALA A 51 5.62 22.66 -20.90
C ALA A 51 5.79 24.09 -21.43
N ALA A 52 5.53 25.11 -20.60
CA ALA A 52 5.69 26.50 -20.99
C ALA A 52 7.16 26.87 -21.29
N LEU A 53 8.10 26.38 -20.47
CA LEU A 53 9.54 26.60 -20.70
C LEU A 53 10.00 25.89 -21.99
N ASN A 54 9.59 24.64 -22.19
CA ASN A 54 9.91 23.87 -23.39
C ASN A 54 9.30 24.52 -24.64
N ALA A 55 8.07 25.04 -24.57
CA ALA A 55 7.43 25.74 -25.68
C ALA A 55 8.17 27.05 -26.04
N ARG A 56 8.61 27.82 -25.03
CA ARG A 56 9.41 29.04 -25.25
C ARG A 56 10.78 28.72 -25.87
N ALA A 57 11.45 27.70 -25.36
CA ALA A 57 12.73 27.26 -25.91
C ALA A 57 12.58 26.71 -27.33
N LEU A 58 11.50 25.99 -27.63
CA LEU A 58 11.20 25.52 -28.99
C LEU A 58 10.93 26.70 -29.94
N ALA A 59 10.18 27.72 -29.50
CA ALA A 59 9.96 28.94 -30.29
C ALA A 59 11.27 29.69 -30.56
N ALA A 60 12.18 29.76 -29.57
CA ALA A 60 13.50 30.35 -29.75
C ALA A 60 14.39 29.55 -30.70
N LEU A 61 14.33 28.21 -30.65
CA LEU A 61 15.03 27.34 -31.61
C LEU A 61 14.50 27.55 -33.04
N ARG A 62 13.19 27.63 -33.22
CA ARG A 62 12.57 27.92 -34.53
C ARG A 62 13.00 29.27 -35.09
N ALA A 63 13.04 30.30 -34.24
CA ALA A 63 13.54 31.61 -34.63
C ALA A 63 15.03 31.56 -35.03
N ARG A 64 15.86 30.75 -34.34
CA ARG A 64 17.27 30.54 -34.69
C ARG A 64 17.44 29.74 -35.99
N ALA A 65 16.64 28.69 -36.20
CA ALA A 65 16.65 27.88 -37.41
C ALA A 65 16.40 28.75 -38.65
N ALA A 66 15.42 29.66 -38.57
CA ALA A 66 15.09 30.58 -39.65
C ALA A 66 16.24 31.53 -40.02
N ALA A 67 17.15 31.83 -39.09
CA ALA A 67 18.31 32.70 -39.29
C ALA A 67 19.63 31.94 -39.51
N ALA A 68 19.65 30.62 -39.38
CA ALA A 68 20.87 29.82 -39.40
C ALA A 68 21.28 29.40 -40.83
N PRO A 69 22.58 29.25 -41.10
CA PRO A 69 23.07 28.64 -42.35
C PRO A 69 22.56 27.21 -42.54
N PRO A 70 22.40 26.72 -43.78
CA PRO A 70 21.82 25.41 -44.08
C PRO A 70 22.57 24.23 -43.43
N ALA A 71 23.88 24.36 -43.18
CA ALA A 71 24.67 23.35 -42.47
C ALA A 71 24.31 23.19 -40.98
N GLN A 72 23.71 24.21 -40.35
CA GLN A 72 23.29 24.19 -38.94
C GLN A 72 21.79 23.91 -38.77
N GLN A 73 20.99 24.08 -39.83
CA GLN A 73 19.54 23.84 -39.79
C GLN A 73 19.19 22.38 -39.46
N THR A 74 19.98 21.42 -39.94
CA THR A 74 19.78 19.99 -39.64
C THR A 74 19.88 19.68 -38.16
N LEU A 75 20.92 20.19 -37.49
CA LEU A 75 21.11 20.03 -36.04
C LEU A 75 20.00 20.72 -35.24
N ILE A 76 19.53 21.90 -35.68
CA ILE A 76 18.46 22.61 -34.99
C ILE A 76 17.12 21.86 -35.15
N HIS A 77 16.83 21.30 -36.33
CA HIS A 77 15.63 20.49 -36.53
C HIS A 77 15.63 19.20 -35.70
N GLU A 78 16.79 18.56 -35.50
CA GLU A 78 16.90 17.41 -34.59
C GLU A 78 16.60 17.82 -33.14
N GLN A 79 17.14 18.98 -32.69
CA GLN A 79 16.85 19.51 -31.36
C GLN A 79 15.38 19.92 -31.19
N GLU A 80 14.76 20.50 -32.22
CA GLU A 80 13.34 20.82 -32.24
C GLU A 80 12.48 19.56 -32.13
N ALA A 81 12.81 18.49 -32.87
CA ALA A 81 12.09 17.23 -32.81
C ALA A 81 12.18 16.59 -31.42
N ALA A 82 13.37 16.62 -30.79
CA ALA A 82 13.57 16.12 -29.43
C ALA A 82 12.76 16.93 -28.40
N MET A 83 12.75 18.26 -28.51
CA MET A 83 11.97 19.12 -27.62
C MET A 83 10.46 19.00 -27.84
N ALA A 84 10.01 18.82 -29.08
CA ALA A 84 8.61 18.57 -29.40
C ALA A 84 8.14 17.22 -28.83
N ALA A 85 8.97 16.18 -28.91
CA ALA A 85 8.68 14.89 -28.29
C ALA A 85 8.51 15.02 -26.76
N ASN A 86 9.36 15.82 -26.10
CA ASN A 86 9.22 16.11 -24.66
C ASN A 86 7.90 16.81 -24.30
N LEU A 87 7.36 17.67 -25.17
CA LEU A 87 6.05 18.30 -24.96
C LEU A 87 4.90 17.29 -25.10
N VAL A 88 4.96 16.38 -26.07
CA VAL A 88 3.95 15.32 -26.24
C VAL A 88 3.89 14.41 -25.02
N ASN A 89 5.03 14.11 -24.40
CA ASN A 89 5.11 13.32 -23.17
C ASN A 89 4.37 13.97 -21.99
N LEU A 90 4.15 15.29 -22.00
CA LEU A 90 3.41 16.04 -20.97
C LEU A 90 1.88 16.02 -21.16
N GLU A 91 1.38 15.70 -22.35
CA GLU A 91 -0.07 15.52 -22.61
C GLU A 91 -0.53 14.07 -22.47
N GLY A 92 0.43 13.15 -22.48
CA GLY A 92 0.28 11.72 -22.33
C GLY A 92 0.84 10.98 -23.54
N VAL A 93 1.56 9.90 -23.27
CA VAL A 93 2.22 9.11 -24.31
C VAL A 93 1.19 8.19 -24.99
N PRO A 94 1.06 8.21 -26.32
CA PRO A 94 0.20 7.25 -27.02
C PRO A 94 0.77 5.85 -26.84
N VAL A 95 -0.01 4.96 -26.24
CA VAL A 95 0.44 3.62 -25.81
C VAL A 95 0.93 2.78 -26.99
N ARG A 96 0.40 3.00 -28.20
CA ARG A 96 0.88 2.32 -29.42
C ARG A 96 2.33 2.67 -29.76
N GLN A 97 2.73 3.94 -29.60
CA GLN A 97 4.10 4.36 -29.89
C GLN A 97 5.04 3.82 -28.82
N GLN A 98 4.64 3.93 -27.54
CA GLN A 98 5.39 3.37 -26.42
C GLN A 98 5.61 1.86 -26.57
N LEU A 99 4.57 1.11 -26.93
CA LEU A 99 4.70 -0.33 -27.19
C LEU A 99 5.67 -0.66 -28.33
N GLN A 100 5.74 0.18 -29.37
CA GLN A 100 6.69 -0.03 -30.47
C GLN A 100 8.12 0.24 -30.03
N GLU A 101 8.33 1.28 -29.24
CA GLU A 101 9.62 1.63 -28.66
C GLU A 101 10.10 0.55 -27.68
N ASP A 102 9.26 0.18 -26.71
CA ASP A 102 9.55 -0.86 -25.72
C ASP A 102 9.86 -2.20 -26.39
N ARG A 103 9.15 -2.55 -27.47
CA ARG A 103 9.47 -3.76 -28.27
C ARG A 103 10.82 -3.67 -28.98
N ARG A 104 11.22 -2.49 -29.44
CA ARG A 104 12.56 -2.28 -30.05
C ARG A 104 13.63 -2.41 -28.98
N LEU A 105 13.44 -1.75 -27.84
CA LEU A 105 14.37 -1.81 -26.71
C LEU A 105 14.52 -3.24 -26.17
N ALA A 106 13.40 -3.95 -25.97
CA ALA A 106 13.41 -5.33 -25.48
C ALA A 106 14.23 -6.29 -26.37
N ARG A 107 14.24 -6.09 -27.70
CA ARG A 107 15.03 -6.92 -28.63
C ARG A 107 16.54 -6.74 -28.47
N HIS A 108 16.97 -5.58 -28.01
CA HIS A 108 18.37 -5.22 -27.86
C HIS A 108 18.82 -5.17 -26.39
N ALA A 109 17.92 -5.51 -25.47
CA ALA A 109 18.17 -5.42 -24.04
C ALA A 109 19.20 -6.46 -23.59
N PRO A 110 20.16 -6.09 -22.71
CA PRO A 110 20.96 -7.05 -21.99
C PRO A 110 20.06 -8.02 -21.22
N ARG A 111 20.51 -9.29 -21.05
CA ARG A 111 19.73 -10.33 -20.34
C ARG A 111 19.23 -9.90 -18.95
N GLY A 112 19.96 -9.03 -18.26
CA GLY A 112 19.58 -8.51 -16.94
C GLY A 112 18.43 -7.49 -16.97
N GLN A 113 18.15 -6.83 -18.09
CA GLN A 113 17.10 -5.80 -18.24
C GLN A 113 15.92 -6.30 -19.09
N ALA A 114 16.09 -7.42 -19.79
CA ALA A 114 15.07 -7.98 -20.67
C ALA A 114 13.74 -8.22 -19.94
N GLY A 115 13.77 -8.77 -18.72
CA GLY A 115 12.55 -9.08 -17.98
C GLY A 115 11.71 -7.84 -17.61
N ALA A 116 12.36 -6.74 -17.22
CA ALA A 116 11.68 -5.47 -16.93
C ALA A 116 11.04 -4.87 -18.20
N LEU A 117 11.74 -4.89 -19.34
CA LEU A 117 11.21 -4.40 -20.61
C LEU A 117 10.09 -5.31 -21.17
N GLU A 118 10.19 -6.61 -20.96
CA GLU A 118 9.12 -7.54 -21.33
C GLU A 118 7.86 -7.33 -20.49
N GLU A 119 8.02 -6.96 -19.21
CA GLU A 119 6.92 -6.56 -18.33
C GLU A 119 6.21 -5.31 -18.87
N THR A 120 6.96 -4.25 -19.24
CA THR A 120 6.34 -3.03 -19.80
C THR A 120 5.63 -3.30 -21.11
N VAL A 121 6.22 -4.12 -21.99
CA VAL A 121 5.58 -4.60 -23.23
C VAL A 121 4.28 -5.35 -22.93
N ALA A 122 4.24 -6.19 -21.89
CA ALA A 122 3.05 -6.93 -21.51
C ALA A 122 1.94 -5.99 -20.97
N LEU A 123 2.31 -5.03 -20.11
CA LEU A 123 1.41 -4.01 -19.60
C LEU A 123 0.81 -3.14 -20.72
N ASP A 124 1.62 -2.71 -21.70
CA ASP A 124 1.15 -1.88 -22.81
C ASP A 124 0.24 -2.63 -23.78
N ARG A 125 0.53 -3.92 -24.04
CA ARG A 125 -0.40 -4.78 -24.78
C ARG A 125 -1.74 -4.90 -24.07
N TYR A 126 -1.72 -5.08 -22.75
CA TYR A 126 -2.94 -5.12 -21.95
C TYR A 126 -3.73 -3.81 -22.03
N ARG A 127 -3.05 -2.66 -21.89
CA ARG A 127 -3.65 -1.32 -22.01
C ARG A 127 -4.38 -1.15 -23.34
N LEU A 128 -3.73 -1.48 -24.45
CA LEU A 128 -4.34 -1.39 -25.78
C LEU A 128 -5.52 -2.33 -25.95
N ALA A 129 -5.44 -3.55 -25.41
CA ALA A 129 -6.54 -4.52 -25.45
C ALA A 129 -7.79 -4.04 -24.69
N HIS A 130 -7.61 -3.19 -23.66
CA HIS A 130 -8.70 -2.64 -22.85
C HIS A 130 -9.02 -1.17 -23.19
N GLY A 131 -8.65 -0.71 -24.40
CA GLY A 131 -9.03 0.62 -24.90
C GLY A 131 -8.28 1.80 -24.27
N ILE A 132 -7.22 1.56 -23.49
CA ILE A 132 -6.37 2.62 -22.94
C ILE A 132 -5.38 3.06 -24.02
N ILE A 133 -5.70 4.17 -24.70
CA ILE A 133 -4.93 4.67 -25.85
C ILE A 133 -3.83 5.67 -25.49
N ARG A 134 -3.95 6.37 -24.36
CA ARG A 134 -2.96 7.35 -23.87
C ARG A 134 -2.64 7.09 -22.41
N LEU A 135 -1.36 7.08 -22.09
CA LEU A 135 -0.86 6.96 -20.72
C LEU A 135 -0.56 8.35 -20.16
N ARG A 136 -1.16 8.69 -19.02
CA ARG A 136 -0.80 9.88 -18.24
C ARG A 136 -0.15 9.42 -16.93
N PRO A 137 1.19 9.27 -16.88
CA PRO A 137 1.86 8.61 -15.76
C PRO A 137 1.65 9.31 -14.41
N TRP A 138 1.46 10.63 -14.41
CA TRP A 138 1.19 11.45 -13.22
C TRP A 138 -0.27 11.42 -12.76
N HIS A 139 -1.22 11.03 -13.62
CA HIS A 139 -2.62 11.05 -13.23
C HIS A 139 -2.90 9.87 -12.30
N THR A 140 -3.34 10.19 -11.08
CA THR A 140 -3.71 9.20 -10.07
C THR A 140 -5.21 9.30 -9.82
N GLY A 141 -6.00 8.43 -10.47
CA GLY A 141 -7.45 8.38 -10.25
C GLY A 141 -7.84 7.72 -8.93
N ALA A 142 -9.13 7.79 -8.59
CA ALA A 142 -9.69 7.21 -7.36
C ALA A 142 -9.33 5.73 -7.14
N TRP A 143 -9.35 4.92 -8.20
CA TRP A 143 -8.96 3.51 -8.08
C TRP A 143 -7.51 3.35 -7.59
N ARG A 144 -6.56 4.01 -8.25
CA ARG A 144 -5.15 3.98 -7.86
C ARG A 144 -4.92 4.54 -6.44
N LEU A 145 -5.70 5.54 -6.02
CA LEU A 145 -5.63 6.09 -4.67
C LEU A 145 -6.14 5.14 -3.59
N ALA A 146 -7.23 4.40 -3.87
CA ALA A 146 -7.70 3.36 -2.96
C ALA A 146 -6.65 2.26 -2.78
N GLY A 147 -6.02 1.81 -3.88
CA GLY A 147 -4.88 0.89 -3.83
C GLY A 147 -3.73 1.43 -2.97
N LEU A 148 -3.35 2.71 -3.14
CA LEU A 148 -2.28 3.34 -2.37
C LEU A 148 -2.55 3.42 -0.86
N VAL A 149 -3.82 3.46 -0.44
CA VAL A 149 -4.15 3.36 0.99
C VAL A 149 -3.78 1.99 1.56
N LEU A 150 -4.00 0.96 0.76
CA LEU A 150 -3.84 -0.45 1.13
C LEU A 150 -2.41 -0.96 0.94
N THR A 151 -1.62 -0.29 0.11
CA THR A 151 -0.23 -0.68 -0.19
C THR A 151 0.82 0.31 0.31
N GLY A 152 0.42 1.53 0.64
CA GLY A 152 1.31 2.63 1.01
C GLY A 152 1.34 2.94 2.51
N PRO A 153 1.93 4.08 2.91
CA PRO A 153 2.11 4.44 4.32
C PRO A 153 0.79 4.69 5.08
N ALA A 154 -0.33 4.90 4.38
CA ALA A 154 -1.62 5.09 5.04
C ALA A 154 -2.08 3.84 5.83
N ILE A 155 -1.69 2.63 5.39
CA ILE A 155 -1.99 1.39 6.12
C ILE A 155 -1.42 1.40 7.54
N LEU A 156 -0.28 2.10 7.76
CA LEU A 156 0.30 2.31 9.07
C LEU A 156 -0.63 3.11 9.98
N GLY A 157 -1.28 4.13 9.44
CA GLY A 157 -2.27 4.93 10.18
C GLY A 157 -3.45 4.07 10.65
N TYR A 158 -3.97 3.19 9.78
CA TYR A 158 -5.02 2.25 10.14
C TYR A 158 -4.54 1.18 11.13
N ALA A 159 -3.30 0.71 11.00
CA ALA A 159 -2.70 -0.22 11.96
C ALA A 159 -2.53 0.42 13.36
N LEU A 160 -2.15 1.70 13.43
CA LEU A 160 -2.07 2.47 14.68
C LEU A 160 -3.45 2.70 15.30
N LEU A 161 -4.45 2.97 14.48
CA LEU A 161 -5.85 3.09 14.93
C LEU A 161 -6.36 1.76 15.50
N ALA A 162 -6.09 0.64 14.81
CA ALA A 162 -6.42 -0.70 15.29
C ALA A 162 -5.65 -1.06 16.58
N LEU A 163 -4.38 -0.67 16.68
CA LEU A 163 -3.56 -0.80 17.88
C LEU A 163 -4.19 -0.08 19.08
N GLY A 164 -4.58 1.19 18.92
CA GLY A 164 -5.20 1.97 19.99
C GLY A 164 -6.50 1.37 20.51
N VAL A 165 -7.34 0.91 19.58
CA VAL A 165 -8.62 0.29 19.90
C VAL A 165 -8.43 -1.05 20.61
N THR A 166 -7.53 -1.89 20.09
CA THR A 166 -7.29 -3.23 20.63
C THR A 166 -6.58 -3.17 21.98
N ALA A 167 -5.67 -2.22 22.18
CA ALA A 167 -4.98 -2.02 23.45
C ALA A 167 -5.96 -1.70 24.59
N ASP A 168 -6.91 -0.82 24.33
CA ASP A 168 -7.94 -0.39 25.29
C ASP A 168 -8.88 -1.54 25.67
N LEU A 169 -9.24 -2.43 24.73
CA LEU A 169 -10.15 -3.56 24.96
C LEU A 169 -9.68 -4.56 26.03
N VAL A 170 -8.37 -4.74 26.20
CA VAL A 170 -7.80 -5.66 27.19
C VAL A 170 -7.11 -4.93 28.33
N ALA A 171 -6.15 -4.04 28.02
CA ALA A 171 -5.39 -3.41 29.08
C ALA A 171 -6.27 -2.42 29.88
N GLY A 172 -7.25 -1.78 29.26
CA GLY A 172 -8.21 -0.91 29.97
C GLY A 172 -9.03 -1.69 31.00
N GLU A 173 -9.56 -2.86 30.65
CA GLU A 173 -10.33 -3.67 31.61
C GLU A 173 -9.48 -4.26 32.74
N VAL A 174 -8.20 -4.52 32.47
CA VAL A 174 -7.24 -4.97 33.50
C VAL A 174 -6.91 -3.82 34.46
N GLN A 175 -6.69 -2.61 33.94
CA GLN A 175 -6.44 -1.41 34.75
C GLN A 175 -7.67 -1.02 35.59
N ASP A 176 -8.87 -1.11 35.02
CA ASP A 176 -10.14 -0.81 35.70
C ASP A 176 -10.56 -1.92 36.70
N GLY A 177 -9.87 -3.07 36.75
CA GLY A 177 -10.22 -4.22 37.59
C GLY A 177 -11.51 -4.96 37.19
N THR A 178 -12.20 -4.51 36.13
CA THR A 178 -13.47 -5.08 35.65
C THR A 178 -13.33 -6.50 35.10
N LEU A 179 -12.13 -6.87 34.67
CA LEU A 179 -11.85 -8.19 34.12
C LEU A 179 -12.00 -9.31 35.17
N SER A 180 -11.72 -9.02 36.45
CA SER A 180 -11.87 -9.99 37.55
C SER A 180 -13.35 -10.33 37.80
N PHE A 181 -14.26 -9.37 37.66
CA PHE A 181 -15.70 -9.59 37.82
C PHE A 181 -16.29 -10.50 36.74
N LEU A 182 -15.78 -10.42 35.51
CA LEU A 182 -16.20 -11.30 34.41
C LEU A 182 -15.86 -12.78 34.68
N PHE A 183 -14.79 -13.05 35.43
CA PHE A 183 -14.39 -14.41 35.77
C PHE A 183 -15.23 -15.04 36.89
N LEU A 184 -15.89 -14.24 37.73
CA LEU A 184 -16.78 -14.75 38.78
C LEU A 184 -18.05 -15.39 38.20
N HIS A 185 -18.46 -15.00 36.99
CA HIS A 185 -19.71 -15.44 36.36
C HIS A 185 -19.58 -16.77 35.58
N GLY A 186 -18.51 -17.56 35.79
CA GLY A 186 -18.38 -18.91 35.25
C GLY A 186 -18.22 -19.01 33.72
N GLN A 187 -18.07 -17.89 33.01
CA GLN A 187 -17.83 -17.88 31.57
C GLN A 187 -16.46 -18.51 31.26
N ARG A 188 -16.40 -19.36 30.23
CA ARG A 188 -15.13 -19.95 29.78
C ARG A 188 -14.18 -18.83 29.34
N ARG A 189 -13.03 -18.72 30.01
CA ARG A 189 -12.01 -17.68 29.78
C ARG A 189 -11.64 -17.48 28.29
N GLY A 190 -11.52 -18.58 27.55
CA GLY A 190 -11.26 -18.54 26.11
C GLY A 190 -12.37 -17.89 25.27
N ALA A 191 -13.64 -18.00 25.68
CA ALA A 191 -14.76 -17.36 24.96
C ALA A 191 -14.70 -15.83 25.08
N ILE A 192 -14.26 -15.30 26.24
CA ILE A 192 -14.04 -13.86 26.44
C ILE A 192 -12.88 -13.38 25.55
N TYR A 193 -11.78 -14.13 25.50
CA TYR A 193 -10.66 -13.82 24.61
C TYR A 193 -11.09 -13.74 23.14
N LEU A 194 -11.82 -14.74 22.66
CA LEU A 194 -12.31 -14.77 21.28
C LEU A 194 -13.30 -13.63 20.99
N ALA A 195 -14.16 -13.28 21.95
CA ALA A 195 -15.07 -12.14 21.79
C ALA A 195 -14.30 -10.82 21.64
N LYS A 196 -13.24 -10.61 22.44
CA LYS A 196 -12.36 -9.42 22.33
C LYS A 196 -11.57 -9.40 21.03
N LEU A 197 -11.02 -10.55 20.63
CA LEU A 197 -10.33 -10.70 19.36
C LEU A 197 -11.27 -10.38 18.18
N ALA A 198 -12.46 -10.98 18.15
CA ALA A 198 -13.46 -10.72 17.10
C ALA A 198 -13.90 -9.26 17.07
N THR A 199 -14.08 -8.63 18.25
CA THR A 199 -14.41 -7.21 18.38
C THR A 199 -13.31 -6.32 17.81
N GLY A 200 -12.05 -6.59 18.16
CA GLY A 200 -10.89 -5.86 17.63
C GLY A 200 -10.73 -6.04 16.12
N ILE A 201 -10.87 -7.27 15.62
CA ILE A 201 -10.82 -7.58 14.18
C ILE A 201 -11.93 -6.83 13.45
N THR A 202 -13.17 -6.91 13.92
CA THR A 202 -14.31 -6.25 13.28
C THR A 202 -14.14 -4.73 13.25
N ALA A 203 -13.65 -4.13 14.33
CA ALA A 203 -13.39 -2.70 14.39
C ALA A 203 -12.25 -2.28 13.45
N GLY A 204 -11.16 -3.04 13.43
CA GLY A 204 -10.02 -2.80 12.53
C GLY A 204 -10.41 -2.95 11.06
N TRP A 205 -11.12 -4.03 10.72
CA TRP A 205 -11.62 -4.30 9.38
C TRP A 205 -12.61 -3.25 8.90
N GLY A 206 -13.58 -2.88 9.75
CA GLY A 206 -14.56 -1.85 9.44
C GLY A 206 -13.91 -0.48 9.20
N SER A 207 -12.91 -0.13 10.03
CA SER A 207 -12.17 1.13 9.88
C SER A 207 -11.34 1.15 8.60
N LEU A 208 -10.64 0.06 8.28
CA LEU A 208 -9.82 -0.04 7.07
C LEU A 208 -10.67 -0.06 5.80
N ALA A 209 -11.73 -0.88 5.76
CA ALA A 209 -12.63 -0.96 4.60
C ALA A 209 -13.42 0.33 4.40
N GLY A 210 -13.97 0.88 5.49
CA GLY A 210 -14.68 2.17 5.48
C GLY A 210 -13.76 3.32 5.08
N GLY A 211 -12.55 3.36 5.62
CA GLY A 211 -11.52 4.34 5.27
C GLY A 211 -11.11 4.26 3.79
N SER A 212 -10.89 3.05 3.28
CA SER A 212 -10.56 2.82 1.86
C SER A 212 -11.70 3.27 0.92
N LEU A 213 -12.96 2.97 1.28
CA LEU A 213 -14.13 3.44 0.54
C LEU A 213 -14.26 4.96 0.57
N LEU A 214 -14.08 5.59 1.74
CA LEU A 214 -14.13 7.04 1.89
C LEU A 214 -13.01 7.72 1.10
N THR A 215 -11.80 7.16 1.08
CA THR A 215 -10.71 7.65 0.24
C THR A 215 -11.05 7.53 -1.23
N TRP A 216 -11.60 6.40 -1.68
CA TRP A 216 -12.03 6.22 -3.07
C TRP A 216 -13.10 7.26 -3.45
N LEU A 217 -14.13 7.45 -2.61
CA LEU A 217 -15.19 8.43 -2.86
C LEU A 217 -14.65 9.87 -2.91
N GLY A 218 -13.81 10.25 -1.94
CA GLY A 218 -13.21 11.58 -1.90
C GLY A 218 -12.30 11.84 -3.10
N ALA A 219 -11.50 10.85 -3.49
CA ALA A 219 -10.67 10.92 -4.68
C ALA A 219 -11.49 11.01 -5.97
N ALA A 220 -12.56 10.22 -6.08
CA ALA A 220 -13.45 10.25 -7.25
C ALA A 220 -14.10 11.62 -7.43
N LEU A 221 -14.46 12.28 -6.33
CA LEU A 221 -15.03 13.63 -6.34
C LEU A 221 -14.00 14.72 -6.74
N LEU A 222 -12.76 14.63 -6.26
CA LEU A 222 -11.76 15.70 -6.45
C LEU A 222 -10.92 15.54 -7.72
N VAL A 223 -10.61 14.31 -8.11
CA VAL A 223 -9.62 13.98 -9.13
C VAL A 223 -10.20 13.14 -10.26
N GLY A 224 -11.41 12.59 -10.06
CA GLY A 224 -12.06 11.67 -10.97
C GLY A 224 -11.72 10.21 -10.68
N THR A 225 -12.51 9.31 -11.24
CA THR A 225 -12.41 7.86 -10.93
C THR A 225 -11.13 7.24 -11.49
N GLY A 226 -10.66 7.71 -12.65
CA GLY A 226 -9.66 7.01 -13.45
C GLY A 226 -10.22 5.76 -14.13
N SER A 227 -9.33 4.90 -14.64
CA SER A 227 -9.72 3.65 -15.31
C SER A 227 -9.63 2.46 -14.36
N PRO A 228 -10.71 1.67 -14.16
CA PRO A 228 -10.66 0.42 -13.41
C PRO A 228 -9.85 -0.68 -14.12
N TRP A 229 -9.52 -0.47 -15.40
CA TRP A 229 -8.75 -1.40 -16.24
C TRP A 229 -7.26 -1.05 -16.31
N ALA A 230 -6.78 -0.12 -15.48
CA ALA A 230 -5.35 0.14 -15.41
C ALA A 230 -4.63 -1.16 -14.94
N PRO A 231 -3.61 -1.65 -15.67
CA PRO A 231 -3.00 -2.93 -15.33
C PRO A 231 -1.95 -2.82 -14.25
N HIS A 232 -1.88 -3.87 -13.43
CA HIS A 232 -0.84 -4.11 -12.44
C HIS A 232 -0.26 -5.51 -12.64
N VAL A 233 1.08 -5.61 -12.64
CA VAL A 233 1.74 -6.91 -12.58
C VAL A 233 1.81 -7.36 -11.13
N VAL A 234 1.48 -8.63 -10.90
CA VAL A 234 1.56 -9.26 -9.58
C VAL A 234 2.18 -10.65 -9.73
N GLY A 235 2.87 -11.11 -8.69
CA GLY A 235 3.46 -12.45 -8.66
C GLY A 235 4.52 -12.69 -9.72
N ALA A 236 5.14 -11.62 -10.25
CA ALA A 236 6.26 -11.76 -11.17
C ALA A 236 7.43 -12.47 -10.45
N ARG A 237 8.10 -13.37 -11.16
CA ARG A 237 9.34 -13.97 -10.65
C ARG A 237 10.41 -12.88 -10.64
N LEU A 238 11.05 -12.68 -9.49
CA LEU A 238 12.08 -11.65 -9.33
C LEU A 238 13.48 -12.26 -9.32
N VAL A 239 14.45 -11.51 -9.85
CA VAL A 239 15.88 -11.84 -9.85
C VAL A 239 16.68 -10.63 -9.40
N LYS A 240 17.82 -10.90 -8.75
CA LYS A 240 18.76 -9.85 -8.37
C LYS A 240 19.62 -9.49 -9.59
N VAL A 241 19.67 -8.21 -9.93
CA VAL A 241 20.43 -7.69 -11.07
C VAL A 241 21.48 -6.71 -10.57
N THR A 242 22.75 -7.15 -10.59
CA THR A 242 23.90 -6.36 -10.13
C THR A 242 24.08 -5.12 -10.99
N GLY A 243 24.31 -3.96 -10.36
CA GLY A 243 24.52 -2.69 -11.05
C GLY A 243 23.24 -2.02 -11.56
N SER A 244 22.06 -2.53 -11.18
CA SER A 244 20.78 -1.90 -11.45
C SER A 244 20.16 -1.33 -10.18
N PHE A 245 19.37 -0.27 -10.32
CA PHE A 245 18.55 0.29 -9.24
C PHE A 245 17.11 0.41 -9.75
N PRO A 246 16.12 -0.30 -9.16
CA PRO A 246 16.24 -1.19 -7.99
C PRO A 246 17.06 -2.46 -8.29
N PRO A 247 17.73 -3.07 -7.28
CA PRO A 247 18.62 -4.22 -7.45
C PRO A 247 17.87 -5.54 -7.72
N VAL A 248 16.55 -5.51 -7.69
CA VAL A 248 15.67 -6.64 -7.96
C VAL A 248 14.75 -6.26 -9.10
N GLN A 249 14.70 -7.11 -10.12
CA GLN A 249 13.91 -6.91 -11.34
C GLN A 249 13.15 -8.19 -11.70
N PRO A 250 12.12 -8.10 -12.55
CA PRO A 250 11.45 -9.27 -13.08
C PRO A 250 12.40 -10.15 -13.90
N ALA A 251 12.27 -11.46 -13.75
CA ALA A 251 13.10 -12.47 -14.42
C ALA A 251 12.68 -12.75 -15.87
N GLY A 252 11.54 -12.22 -16.30
CA GLY A 252 10.85 -12.60 -17.54
C GLY A 252 9.48 -13.23 -17.27
N PRO A 253 8.72 -13.55 -18.33
CA PRO A 253 7.36 -14.09 -18.24
C PRO A 253 7.32 -15.46 -17.52
N PRO A 254 6.15 -15.84 -16.96
CA PRO A 254 4.84 -15.18 -17.08
C PRO A 254 4.69 -13.96 -16.15
N PHE A 255 3.94 -12.96 -16.62
CA PHE A 255 3.52 -11.80 -15.83
C PHE A 255 2.00 -11.87 -15.62
N PRO A 256 1.52 -12.35 -14.47
CA PRO A 256 0.10 -12.22 -14.13
C PRO A 256 -0.26 -10.73 -14.07
N ILE A 257 -1.20 -10.30 -14.91
CA ILE A 257 -1.69 -8.92 -14.96
C ILE A 257 -3.10 -8.88 -14.39
N LEU A 258 -3.32 -8.04 -13.38
CA LEU A 258 -4.63 -7.75 -12.83
C LEU A 258 -5.10 -6.36 -13.28
N PRO A 259 -6.41 -6.18 -13.59
CA PRO A 259 -6.99 -4.85 -13.66
C PRO A 259 -7.00 -4.20 -12.26
N GLN A 260 -6.94 -2.87 -12.22
CA GLN A 260 -6.89 -2.06 -11.00
C GLN A 260 -7.99 -2.43 -10.01
N TRP A 261 -9.25 -2.60 -10.44
CA TRP A 261 -10.33 -2.95 -9.51
C TRP A 261 -10.09 -4.28 -8.78
N ALA A 262 -9.49 -5.26 -9.48
CA ALA A 262 -9.18 -6.57 -8.90
C ALA A 262 -7.94 -6.47 -8.00
N PHE A 263 -6.96 -5.68 -8.42
CA PHE A 263 -5.79 -5.35 -7.60
C PHE A 263 -6.22 -4.72 -6.26
N ASP A 264 -7.09 -3.70 -6.29
CA ASP A 264 -7.55 -3.01 -5.09
C ASP A 264 -8.38 -3.93 -4.16
N LEU A 265 -9.21 -4.79 -4.74
CA LEU A 265 -9.99 -5.77 -3.97
C LEU A 265 -9.09 -6.78 -3.27
N TRP A 266 -8.08 -7.32 -3.97
CA TRP A 266 -7.10 -8.22 -3.36
C TRP A 266 -6.23 -7.51 -2.32
N ALA A 267 -5.82 -6.28 -2.60
CA ALA A 267 -5.09 -5.45 -1.65
C ALA A 267 -5.90 -5.26 -0.36
N LEU A 268 -7.22 -5.03 -0.47
CA LEU A 268 -8.11 -4.90 0.68
C LEU A 268 -8.19 -6.21 1.47
N VAL A 269 -8.45 -7.34 0.79
CA VAL A 269 -8.53 -8.66 1.46
C VAL A 269 -7.23 -8.98 2.19
N LEU A 270 -6.07 -8.77 1.55
CA LEU A 270 -4.76 -9.01 2.15
C LEU A 270 -4.48 -8.06 3.32
N ALA A 271 -4.82 -6.78 3.18
CA ALA A 271 -4.66 -5.80 4.26
C ALA A 271 -5.58 -6.11 5.46
N LEU A 272 -6.80 -6.63 5.23
CA LEU A 272 -7.67 -7.11 6.30
C LEU A 272 -7.03 -8.30 7.04
N VAL A 273 -6.42 -9.25 6.33
CA VAL A 273 -5.69 -10.36 6.95
C VAL A 273 -4.53 -9.84 7.81
N ALA A 274 -3.70 -8.94 7.27
CA ALA A 274 -2.59 -8.35 8.01
C ALA A 274 -3.07 -7.56 9.24
N ALA A 275 -4.13 -6.76 9.10
CA ALA A 275 -4.74 -6.04 10.21
C ALA A 275 -5.26 -6.99 11.31
N GLY A 276 -5.86 -8.12 10.94
CA GLY A 276 -6.31 -9.14 11.89
C GLY A 276 -5.16 -9.77 12.67
N VAL A 277 -4.03 -10.06 12.01
CA VAL A 277 -2.80 -10.52 12.66
C VAL A 277 -2.28 -9.47 13.65
N TRP A 278 -2.26 -8.21 13.26
CA TRP A 278 -1.85 -7.12 14.15
C TRP A 278 -2.76 -6.96 15.37
N VAL A 279 -4.07 -7.09 15.20
CA VAL A 279 -5.00 -7.13 16.34
C VAL A 279 -4.61 -8.26 17.30
N ALA A 280 -4.32 -9.48 16.80
CA ALA A 280 -3.90 -10.59 17.65
C ALA A 280 -2.59 -10.29 18.40
N VAL A 281 -1.58 -9.75 17.71
CA VAL A 281 -0.29 -9.34 18.30
C VAL A 281 -0.48 -8.29 19.39
N VAL A 282 -1.28 -7.26 19.13
CA VAL A 282 -1.56 -6.19 20.08
C VAL A 282 -2.30 -6.73 21.30
N LEU A 283 -3.28 -7.61 21.09
CA LEU A 283 -4.03 -8.24 22.17
C LEU A 283 -3.10 -9.05 23.10
N ALA A 284 -2.14 -9.78 22.52
CA ALA A 284 -1.09 -10.49 23.25
C ALA A 284 -0.13 -9.54 23.99
N LEU A 285 0.24 -8.41 23.38
CA LEU A 285 1.09 -7.39 23.99
C LEU A 285 0.40 -6.68 25.15
N SER A 286 -0.89 -6.35 25.01
CA SER A 286 -1.71 -5.76 26.08
C SER A 286 -1.83 -6.67 27.28
N ARG A 287 -1.88 -7.98 27.03
CA ARG A 287 -1.84 -8.99 28.08
C ARG A 287 -0.52 -9.00 28.83
N LEU A 288 0.59 -8.93 28.10
CA LEU A 288 1.93 -8.97 28.68
C LEU A 288 2.20 -7.72 29.53
N THR A 289 1.86 -6.55 29.00
CA THR A 289 2.19 -5.26 29.62
C THR A 289 1.19 -4.81 30.68
N ARG A 290 -0.07 -5.28 30.60
CA ARG A 290 -1.19 -4.87 31.47
C ARG A 290 -1.38 -3.35 31.55
N SER A 291 -0.89 -2.62 30.55
CA SER A 291 -0.95 -1.16 30.51
C SER A 291 -1.23 -0.68 29.09
N VAL A 292 -2.30 0.11 28.94
CA VAL A 292 -2.70 0.67 27.63
C VAL A 292 -1.55 1.52 27.07
N THR A 293 -0.97 2.40 27.90
CA THR A 293 0.14 3.27 27.50
C THR A 293 1.37 2.49 27.05
N VAL A 294 1.80 1.49 27.80
CA VAL A 294 2.99 0.69 27.44
C VAL A 294 2.73 -0.12 26.17
N THR A 295 1.52 -0.69 26.02
CA THR A 295 1.14 -1.38 24.78
C THR A 295 1.21 -0.44 23.58
N LEU A 296 0.65 0.76 23.72
CA LEU A 296 0.63 1.75 22.65
C LEU A 296 2.04 2.18 22.27
N VAL A 297 2.91 2.45 23.24
CA VAL A 297 4.32 2.82 23.00
C VAL A 297 5.05 1.68 22.28
N LEU A 298 4.98 0.45 22.81
CA LEU A 298 5.68 -0.69 22.23
C LEU A 298 5.11 -1.07 20.85
N GLY A 299 3.80 -1.05 20.68
CA GLY A 299 3.15 -1.34 19.40
C GLY A 299 3.45 -0.29 18.34
N THR A 300 3.43 1.00 18.71
CA THR A 300 3.79 2.11 17.80
C THR A 300 5.27 2.04 17.43
N ALA A 301 6.15 1.84 18.41
CA ALA A 301 7.58 1.68 18.17
C ALA A 301 7.88 0.46 17.28
N GLY A 302 7.15 -0.65 17.49
CA GLY A 302 7.22 -1.82 16.61
C GLY A 302 6.83 -1.48 15.17
N LEU A 303 5.63 -0.93 14.98
CA LEU A 303 5.10 -0.55 13.67
C LEU A 303 6.01 0.43 12.91
N ILE A 304 6.48 1.49 13.58
CA ILE A 304 7.40 2.48 12.97
C ILE A 304 8.79 1.87 12.76
N GLY A 305 9.31 1.12 13.73
CA GLY A 305 10.60 0.44 13.63
C GLY A 305 10.66 -0.51 12.43
N GLY A 306 9.53 -1.11 12.07
CA GLY A 306 9.35 -1.91 10.86
C GLY A 306 9.76 -1.23 9.56
N LEU A 307 9.51 0.07 9.44
CA LEU A 307 9.88 0.84 8.25
C LEU A 307 11.39 0.89 8.05
N PHE A 308 12.15 0.92 9.15
CA PHE A 308 13.62 0.91 9.12
C PHE A 308 14.18 -0.51 8.99
N LEU A 309 13.46 -1.51 9.52
CA LEU A 309 13.87 -2.91 9.42
C LEU A 309 13.87 -3.43 7.98
N SER A 310 13.09 -2.85 7.07
CA SER A 310 13.15 -3.20 5.64
C SER A 310 14.56 -2.99 5.04
N LEU A 311 15.37 -2.12 5.64
CA LEU A 311 16.77 -1.87 5.27
C LEU A 311 17.76 -2.88 5.89
N ALA A 312 17.32 -3.66 6.88
CA ALA A 312 18.14 -4.66 7.57
C ALA A 312 18.26 -6.00 6.81
N GLY A 313 17.81 -6.05 5.55
CA GLY A 313 17.86 -7.23 4.71
C GLY A 313 17.04 -8.40 5.29
N TRP A 314 17.64 -9.58 5.37
CA TRP A 314 16.95 -10.81 5.79
C TRP A 314 16.38 -10.74 7.21
N ALA A 315 17.04 -10.04 8.13
CA ALA A 315 16.53 -9.86 9.49
C ALA A 315 15.22 -9.04 9.48
N GLY A 316 15.12 -8.08 8.56
CA GLY A 316 13.91 -7.27 8.36
C GLY A 316 12.70 -8.09 7.92
N LEU A 317 12.92 -9.06 7.03
CA LEU A 317 11.86 -9.91 6.49
C LEU A 317 11.20 -10.81 7.54
N LEU A 318 11.80 -11.02 8.71
CA LEU A 318 11.15 -11.75 9.81
C LEU A 318 10.16 -10.89 10.60
N SER A 319 10.13 -9.58 10.34
CA SER A 319 9.26 -8.65 11.03
C SER A 319 7.87 -8.61 10.37
N PRO A 320 6.77 -8.77 11.14
CA PRO A 320 5.41 -8.72 10.59
C PRO A 320 5.02 -7.29 10.16
N THR A 321 5.83 -6.29 10.51
CA THR A 321 5.66 -4.89 10.14
C THR A 321 6.07 -4.61 8.69
N VAL A 322 7.14 -5.27 8.21
CA VAL A 322 7.59 -5.18 6.81
C VAL A 322 6.51 -5.74 5.87
N HIS A 323 5.76 -6.73 6.35
CA HIS A 323 4.66 -7.37 5.64
C HIS A 323 3.28 -6.79 5.98
N LEU A 324 3.21 -5.57 6.55
CA LEU A 324 1.94 -4.94 6.90
C LEU A 324 1.06 -4.68 5.66
N ALA A 325 1.69 -4.50 4.48
CA ALA A 325 1.03 -4.35 3.19
C ALA A 325 1.32 -5.57 2.29
N PRO A 326 0.62 -6.71 2.42
CA PRO A 326 1.00 -7.93 1.71
C PRO A 326 0.86 -7.82 0.18
N MET A 327 0.10 -6.84 -0.31
CA MET A 327 0.07 -6.57 -1.75
C MET A 327 1.41 -6.08 -2.29
N ALA A 328 2.20 -5.37 -1.48
CA ALA A 328 3.56 -4.96 -1.82
C ALA A 328 4.53 -6.16 -1.88
N ASP A 329 4.24 -7.23 -1.15
CA ASP A 329 4.95 -8.51 -1.29
C ASP A 329 4.53 -9.23 -2.58
N TRP A 330 3.29 -9.05 -3.02
CA TRP A 330 2.79 -9.70 -4.23
C TRP A 330 3.25 -9.00 -5.51
N ASP A 331 3.25 -7.67 -5.55
CA ASP A 331 3.72 -6.88 -6.69
C ASP A 331 5.26 -6.77 -6.76
N GLY A 332 5.97 -7.20 -5.72
CA GLY A 332 7.42 -7.22 -5.66
C GLY A 332 8.06 -5.93 -5.13
N SER A 333 7.27 -4.95 -4.72
CA SER A 333 7.76 -3.71 -4.11
C SER A 333 8.60 -3.97 -2.86
N THR A 334 8.17 -4.89 -1.99
CA THR A 334 8.95 -5.26 -0.78
C THR A 334 10.31 -5.85 -1.16
N ALA A 335 10.35 -6.73 -2.16
CA ALA A 335 11.60 -7.30 -2.66
C ALA A 335 12.53 -6.24 -3.28
N GLY A 336 11.97 -5.25 -3.97
CA GLY A 336 12.71 -4.10 -4.47
C GLY A 336 13.35 -3.27 -3.37
N VAL A 337 12.59 -2.94 -2.32
CA VAL A 337 13.05 -2.16 -1.16
C VAL A 337 14.11 -2.90 -0.35
N CYS A 338 13.88 -4.19 -0.05
CA CYS A 338 14.80 -5.00 0.74
C CYS A 338 16.01 -5.51 -0.07
N GLY A 339 15.95 -5.42 -1.40
CA GLY A 339 16.98 -5.99 -2.29
C GLY A 339 17.06 -7.53 -2.26
N ILE A 340 15.97 -8.19 -1.87
CA ILE A 340 15.89 -9.64 -1.68
C ILE A 340 14.77 -10.20 -2.58
N PRO A 341 15.11 -10.92 -3.67
CA PRO A 341 14.10 -11.47 -4.59
C PRO A 341 13.10 -12.45 -3.96
N ALA A 342 13.47 -13.06 -2.83
CA ALA A 342 12.61 -13.99 -2.10
C ALA A 342 11.52 -13.33 -1.26
N ALA A 343 11.54 -12.00 -1.12
CA ALA A 343 10.54 -11.24 -0.35
C ALA A 343 9.23 -11.08 -1.14
N GLY A 344 8.59 -12.22 -1.43
CA GLY A 344 7.30 -12.32 -2.12
C GLY A 344 6.15 -12.65 -1.18
N LEU A 345 4.93 -12.61 -1.71
CA LEU A 345 3.68 -12.87 -0.96
C LEU A 345 3.70 -14.14 -0.08
N PRO A 346 4.18 -15.32 -0.54
CA PRO A 346 4.21 -16.52 0.30
C PRO A 346 5.05 -16.36 1.57
N LEU A 347 6.20 -15.67 1.47
CA LEU A 347 7.03 -15.38 2.63
C LEU A 347 6.31 -14.43 3.58
N GLY A 348 5.77 -13.33 3.06
CA GLY A 348 5.05 -12.34 3.87
C GLY A 348 3.85 -12.94 4.61
N LEU A 349 3.03 -13.74 3.92
CA LEU A 349 1.93 -14.48 4.55
C LEU A 349 2.43 -15.51 5.57
N GLY A 350 3.55 -16.18 5.31
CA GLY A 350 4.17 -17.11 6.26
C GLY A 350 4.62 -16.41 7.54
N VAL A 351 5.25 -15.24 7.43
CA VAL A 351 5.68 -14.43 8.58
C VAL A 351 4.47 -13.92 9.37
N LEU A 352 3.47 -13.36 8.68
CA LEU A 352 2.22 -12.92 9.31
C LEU A 352 1.49 -14.06 10.02
N ALA A 353 1.38 -15.24 9.38
CA ALA A 353 0.77 -16.42 9.98
C ALA A 353 1.57 -16.89 11.21
N GLY A 354 2.90 -16.94 11.13
CA GLY A 354 3.76 -17.33 12.24
C GLY A 354 3.57 -16.42 13.47
N TRP A 355 3.62 -15.10 13.26
CA TRP A 355 3.38 -14.12 14.33
C TRP A 355 1.95 -14.13 14.85
N GLY A 356 0.97 -14.25 13.95
CA GLY A 356 -0.44 -14.36 14.32
C GLY A 356 -0.72 -15.59 15.18
N LEU A 357 -0.23 -16.76 14.77
CA LEU A 357 -0.37 -18.01 15.52
C LEU A 357 0.36 -17.96 16.87
N ALA A 358 1.57 -17.40 16.92
CA ALA A 358 2.30 -17.22 18.17
C ALA A 358 1.56 -16.29 19.14
N ALA A 359 1.00 -15.18 18.64
CA ALA A 359 0.21 -14.25 19.42
C ALA A 359 -1.10 -14.88 19.93
N LEU A 360 -1.80 -15.64 19.08
CA LEU A 360 -3.01 -16.36 19.46
C LEU A 360 -2.73 -17.45 20.49
N ALA A 361 -1.67 -18.23 20.31
CA ALA A 361 -1.26 -19.28 21.25
C ALA A 361 -0.85 -18.69 22.61
N TYR A 362 -0.07 -17.60 22.60
CA TYR A 362 0.30 -16.87 23.80
C TYR A 362 -0.93 -16.29 24.50
N GLY A 363 -1.78 -15.59 23.73
CA GLY A 363 -3.03 -15.00 24.21
C GLY A 363 -3.91 -16.05 24.87
N TRP A 364 -4.18 -17.16 24.20
CA TRP A 364 -5.00 -18.26 24.70
C TRP A 364 -4.43 -18.91 25.96
N SER A 365 -3.15 -19.30 25.93
CA SER A 365 -2.50 -20.00 27.05
C SER A 365 -2.41 -19.16 28.32
N ARG A 366 -2.17 -17.85 28.18
CA ARG A 366 -2.07 -16.92 29.31
C ARG A 366 -3.43 -16.39 29.76
N PHE A 367 -4.45 -16.37 28.89
CA PHE A 367 -5.80 -15.95 29.30
C PHE A 367 -6.38 -16.84 30.38
N GLY A 368 -6.07 -18.14 30.32
CA GLY A 368 -6.46 -19.11 31.32
C GLY A 368 -5.80 -18.94 32.69
N ARG A 369 -4.68 -18.21 32.81
CA ARG A 369 -3.83 -18.16 34.02
C ARG A 369 -3.72 -16.78 34.66
N LEU A 370 -4.65 -15.87 34.37
CA LEU A 370 -4.78 -14.67 35.21
C LEU A 370 -5.29 -15.12 36.58
N GLU A 371 -4.36 -15.29 37.51
CA GLU A 371 -4.65 -15.20 38.94
C GLU A 371 -4.79 -13.71 39.29
N PRO A 372 -5.78 -13.35 40.13
CA PRO A 372 -6.03 -11.97 40.55
C PRO A 372 -4.82 -11.33 41.21
#